data_AF-A0A511Z614-F1
#
_entry.id   AF-A0A511Z614-F1
#
_cell.length_a   1.000
_cell.length_b   1.000
_cell.length_c   1.000
_cell.angle_alpha   90.00
_cell.angle_beta   90.00
_cell.angle_gamma   90.00
#
_symmetry.space_group_name_H-M   'P 1'
#
loop_
_entity.id
_entity.type
_entity.pdbx_description
1 polymer ?
#
loop_
_entity_poly.entity_id
_entity_poly.type
_entity_poly.pdbx_seq_one_letter_code
_entity_poly.pdbx_strand_id
1 'polypeptide(L)' 'MEPIKIENDEVKKAIQSGRPYIQVDAKKYLLMEVEVVNEYAAYVVTDPVEEKRLRATLDRENPILTDEEINAMLGIDS' A
#
# COMPACT_ATOMS: atom_id res chain seq x y z
N MET A 1 -5.73 7.87 16.72
CA MET A 1 -4.51 7.50 15.98
C MET A 1 -3.44 7.09 16.98
N GLU A 2 -2.87 5.91 16.80
CA GLU A 2 -1.61 5.55 17.47
C GLU A 2 -0.44 6.03 16.61
N PRO A 3 0.61 6.62 17.21
CA PRO A 3 1.77 7.07 16.46
C PRO A 3 2.49 5.89 15.81
N ILE A 4 2.73 5.98 14.50
CA ILE A 4 3.55 5.00 13.77
C ILE A 4 5.02 5.26 14.13
N LYS A 5 5.64 4.29 14.79
CA LYS A 5 7.07 4.34 15.13
C LYS A 5 7.89 3.92 13.91
N ILE A 6 8.60 4.86 13.31
CA ILE A 6 9.59 4.56 12.26
C ILE A 6 10.88 4.10 12.95
N GLU A 7 11.28 2.84 12.73
CA GLU A 7 12.51 2.29 13.31
C GLU A 7 13.73 2.40 12.41
N ASN A 8 13.53 2.72 11.12
CA ASN A 8 14.63 2.91 10.17
C ASN A 8 15.21 4.33 10.31
N ASP A 9 16.48 4.41 10.73
CA ASP A 9 17.18 5.68 10.97
C ASP A 9 17.52 6.46 9.70
N GLU A 10 17.64 5.80 8.54
CA GLU A 10 17.83 6.48 7.26
C GLU A 10 16.55 7.19 6.83
N VAL A 11 15.40 6.54 7.04
CA VAL A 11 14.08 7.14 6.78
C VAL A 11 13.87 8.37 7.68
N LYS A 12 14.24 8.29 8.97
CA LYS A 12 14.19 9.45 9.88
C LYS A 12 15.03 10.61 9.37
N LYS A 13 16.29 10.35 8.99
CA LYS A 13 17.20 11.39 8.46
C LYS A 13 16.68 12.01 7.18
N ALA A 14 16.08 11.21 6.30
CA ALA A 14 15.54 11.70 5.03
C ALA A 14 14.32 12.61 5.26
N ILE A 15 13.39 12.24 6.14
CA ILE A 15 12.26 13.10 6.55
C ILE A 15 12.77 14.41 7.15
N GLN A 16 13.77 14.36 8.03
CA GLN A 16 14.35 15.53 8.68
C GLN A 16 15.23 16.39 7.76
N SER A 17 15.62 15.88 6.59
CA SER A 17 16.48 16.60 5.65
C SER A 17 15.77 17.70 4.84
N GLY A 18 14.44 17.85 5.03
CA GLY A 18 13.62 18.81 4.27
C GLY A 18 13.45 18.44 2.80
N ARG A 19 13.85 17.22 2.41
CA ARG A 19 13.63 16.69 1.06
C ARG A 19 12.23 16.10 0.98
N PRO A 20 11.45 16.40 -0.07
CA PRO A 20 10.09 15.85 -0.22
C PRO A 20 10.11 14.39 -0.71
N TYR A 21 11.22 13.67 -0.60
CA TYR A 21 11.35 12.31 -1.11
C TYR A 21 12.44 11.53 -0.38
N ILE A 22 12.31 10.20 -0.39
CA ILE A 22 13.38 9.24 -0.06
C ILE A 22 13.83 8.55 -1.35
N GLN A 23 15.11 8.15 -1.41
CA GLN A 23 15.64 7.37 -2.51
C GLN A 23 16.10 6.01 -1.98
N VAL A 24 15.64 4.95 -2.63
CA VAL A 24 16.07 3.57 -2.38
C VAL A 24 16.59 3.05 -3.71
N ASP A 25 17.88 2.70 -3.75
CA ASP A 25 18.63 2.39 -4.98
C ASP A 25 18.47 3.47 -6.07
N ALA A 26 17.99 3.08 -7.26
CA ALA A 26 17.74 3.98 -8.39
C ALA A 26 16.32 4.57 -8.39
N LYS A 27 15.48 4.26 -7.39
CA LYS A 27 14.07 4.68 -7.34
C LYS A 27 13.86 5.77 -6.28
N LYS A 28 13.09 6.79 -6.65
CA LYS A 28 12.69 7.89 -5.75
C LYS A 28 11.23 7.74 -5.36
N TYR A 29 10.94 7.94 -4.07
CA TYR A 29 9.63 7.85 -3.48
C TYR A 29 9.28 9.18 -2.82
N LEU A 30 8.21 9.83 -3.28
CA LEU A 30 7.76 11.11 -2.74
C LEU A 30 7.21 10.92 -1.32
N LEU A 31 7.68 11.74 -0.38
CA LEU A 31 7.15 11.86 0.97
C LEU A 31 6.02 12.89 0.94
N MET A 32 4.81 12.47 1.31
CA MET A 32 3.64 13.34 1.40
C MET A 32 3.13 13.31 2.84
N GLU A 33 2.93 14.50 3.42
CA GLU A 33 2.16 14.62 4.65
C GLU A 33 0.69 14.39 4.32
N VAL A 34 0.07 13.41 4.98
CA VAL A 34 -1.36 13.16 4.87
C VAL A 34 -2.04 14.00 5.95
N GLU A 35 -2.49 15.20 5.60
CA GLU A 35 -3.14 16.12 6.56
C GLU A 35 -4.50 15.61 7.06
N VAL A 36 -5.13 14.65 6.37
CA VAL A 36 -6.41 14.07 6.77
C VAL A 36 -6.46 12.59 6.40
N VAL A 37 -6.36 11.70 7.39
CA VAL A 37 -6.85 10.33 7.24
C VAL A 37 -8.37 10.40 7.37
N ASN A 38 -9.06 10.64 6.26
CA ASN A 38 -10.50 10.39 6.27
C ASN A 38 -10.64 8.88 6.42
N GLU A 39 -11.15 8.42 7.55
CA GLU A 39 -11.39 6.99 7.88
C GLU A 39 -12.29 6.26 6.87
N TYR A 40 -12.73 6.94 5.80
CA TYR A 40 -13.59 6.45 4.73
C TYR A 40 -13.14 6.89 3.33
N ALA A 41 -11.85 6.90 3.03
CA ALA A 41 -11.41 6.88 1.63
C ALA A 41 -11.55 5.44 1.07
N ALA A 42 -12.77 4.91 1.03
CA ALA A 42 -13.05 3.74 0.23
C ALA A 42 -12.62 4.03 -1.21
N TYR A 43 -11.94 3.09 -1.86
CA TYR A 43 -11.66 3.19 -3.28
C TYR A 43 -12.98 3.37 -4.03
N VAL A 44 -13.25 4.58 -4.51
CA VAL A 44 -14.46 4.88 -5.28
C VAL A 44 -14.20 4.42 -6.71
N VAL A 45 -14.78 3.27 -7.04
CA VAL A 45 -14.73 2.74 -8.40
C VAL A 45 -15.56 3.66 -9.30
N THR A 46 -14.90 4.45 -10.14
CA THR A 46 -15.56 5.41 -11.04
C THR A 46 -15.78 4.86 -12.44
N ASP A 47 -15.09 3.79 -12.81
CA ASP A 47 -15.28 3.06 -14.07
C ASP A 47 -16.31 1.93 -13.90
N PRO A 48 -17.45 1.96 -14.61
CA PRO A 48 -18.46 0.90 -14.56
C PRO A 48 -17.94 -0.49 -14.96
N VAL A 49 -16.91 -0.56 -15.82
CA VAL A 49 -16.30 -1.83 -16.24
C VAL A 49 -15.49 -2.44 -15.10
N GLU A 50 -14.74 -1.61 -14.39
CA GLU A 50 -13.99 -2.01 -13.20
C GLU A 50 -14.93 -2.46 -12.09
N GLU A 51 -16.01 -1.72 -11.83
CA GLU A 51 -17.00 -2.05 -10.80
C GLU A 51 -17.60 -3.44 -11.05
N LYS A 52 -17.98 -3.72 -12.31
CA LYS A 52 -18.53 -5.01 -12.70
C LYS A 52 -17.55 -6.16 -12.47
N ARG A 53 -16.25 -5.94 -12.71
CA ARG A 53 -15.20 -6.96 -12.50
C ARG A 53 -14.98 -7.22 -11.02
N LEU A 54 -14.89 -6.17 -10.21
CA LEU A 54 -14.71 -6.28 -8.76
C LEU A 54 -15.90 -7.01 -8.12
N ARG A 55 -17.14 -6.64 -8.47
CA ARG A 55 -18.34 -7.33 -8.00
C ARG A 55 -18.35 -8.80 -8.42
N ALA A 56 -18.01 -9.10 -9.67
CA ALA A 56 -17.94 -10.49 -10.13
C ALA A 56 -16.91 -11.34 -9.36
N THR A 57 -15.83 -10.74 -8.85
CA THR A 57 -14.84 -11.44 -8.01
C THR A 57 -15.33 -11.59 -6.57
N LEU A 58 -15.96 -10.56 -6.00
CA LEU A 58 -16.49 -10.57 -4.64
C LEU A 58 -17.71 -11.48 -4.47
N ASP A 59 -18.56 -11.56 -5.49
CA ASP A 59 -19.80 -12.37 -5.49
C ASP A 59 -19.55 -13.85 -5.86
N ARG A 60 -18.32 -14.19 -6.27
CA ARG A 60 -17.87 -15.58 -6.46
C ARG A 60 -17.29 -16.11 -5.15
N GLU A 61 -17.02 -17.42 -5.08
CA GLU A 61 -16.14 -17.94 -4.02
C GLU A 61 -14.80 -17.20 -4.13
N ASN A 62 -14.57 -16.31 -3.17
CA ASN A 62 -13.34 -15.56 -2.99
C ASN A 62 -12.56 -16.28 -1.88
N PRO A 63 -11.82 -17.36 -2.19
CA PRO A 63 -11.10 -18.10 -1.16
C PRO A 63 -10.06 -17.19 -0.53
N ILE A 64 -10.06 -17.16 0.80
CA ILE A 64 -8.98 -16.52 1.55
C ILE A 64 -7.74 -17.39 1.32
N LEU A 65 -6.77 -16.84 0.58
CA LEU A 65 -5.50 -17.51 0.35
C LEU A 65 -4.70 -17.57 1.65
N THR A 66 -4.01 -18.68 1.84
CA THR A 66 -3.02 -18.87 2.89
C THR A 66 -1.73 -18.13 2.56
N ASP A 67 -0.90 -17.84 3.57
CA ASP A 67 0.39 -17.17 3.38
C ASP A 67 1.32 -17.96 2.43
N GLU A 68 1.24 -19.29 2.45
CA GLU A 68 1.99 -20.18 1.55
C GLU A 68 1.58 -19.97 0.09
N GLU A 69 0.27 -19.89 -0.18
CA GLU A 69 -0.25 -19.64 -1.53
C GLU A 69 0.12 -18.23 -2.04
N ILE A 70 0.11 -17.24 -1.13
CA ILE A 70 0.52 -15.87 -1.45
C ILE A 70 2.02 -15.81 -1.79
N ASN A 71 2.87 -16.45 -0.99
CA ASN A 71 4.33 -16.46 -1.20
C ASN A 71 4.72 -17.16 -2.51
N ALA A 72 4.09 -18.29 -2.82
CA ALA A 72 4.31 -19.02 -4.07
C ALA A 72 3.90 -18.19 -5.30
N MET A 73 2.76 -17.49 -5.24
CA MET A 73 2.33 -16.61 -6.33
C MET A 73 3.25 -15.41 -6.54
N LEU A 74 3.84 -14.89 -5.46
CA LEU A 74 4.77 -13.75 -5.50
C LEU A 74 6.20 -14.17 -5.84
N GLY A 75 6.47 -15.48 -6.00
CA GLY A 75 7.82 -16.00 -6.23
C GLY A 75 8.75 -15.80 -5.04
N ILE A 76 8.18 -15.71 -3.84
CA ILE A 76 8.88 -15.60 -2.55
C ILE A 76 8.96 -17.02 -1.96
N ASP A 77 9.35 -17.99 -2.76
CA ASP A 77 9.67 -19.32 -2.28
C ASP A 77 11.17 -19.35 -1.92
N SER A 78 11.48 -19.89 -0.74
CA SER A 78 12.84 -20.13 -0.23
C SER A 78 13.49 -21.34 -0.90
#